data_AF-A0A7X0C0U4-F1
#
_entry.id   AF-A0A7X0C0U4-F1
#
_cell.length_a   1.000
_cell.length_b   1.000
_cell.length_c   1.000
_cell.angle_alpha   90.00
_cell.angle_beta   90.00
_cell.angle_gamma   90.00
#
_symmetry.space_group_name_H-M   'P 1'
#
loop_
_entity.id
_entity.type
_entity.pdbx_description
1 polymer ?
#
loop_
_entity_poly.entity_id
_entity_poly.type
_entity_poly.pdbx_seq_one_letter_code
_entity_poly.pdbx_strand_id
1 'polypeptide(L)'
;MFTGHIQEIGTVIAVDHDRIAVRAPKAAAGTPGSICLNGVGLMIVQTGHETDVLEARLTAETRRRSTLDQIRPGTRVNVEAPLALGDPLGGHLVQGAVDAVGKVVRVDDEGTSRRLWIKPPDRFLPLVVPKGQIAVDGVSLTVAEVSRDRFSVALIPATLQATALAELSAGDRVNLEPDLLTRLVRRWPSDPGRAVGQVVAALPWAGRVSGGQGMQKALAQLSSGGAVMIWDPDREGEGDVIFAGARLRPEAFTFLLTQVCGHPTVPCAPEILDRLEIGPIPGPGDRHGTRPHVPVDLATGTGTGVSAAERAATVRRLAHPEAGPADFLRPGHVFPLAARPGGLAERAGHTEATVAMCMAAGLPPVGVCCEVMNPDGTMAKAADLEIAALRWGLPLLDVDDLRKHL
;
A
#
# COMPACT_ATOMS: atom_id res chain seq x y z
N MET A 1 15.57 11.11 8.79
CA MET A 1 15.14 9.71 8.94
C MET A 1 16.10 9.06 9.91
N PHE A 2 15.61 8.12 10.71
CA PHE A 2 16.38 7.37 11.68
C PHE A 2 16.10 5.87 11.49
N THR A 3 16.83 5.03 12.22
CA THR A 3 16.74 3.57 12.12
C THR A 3 16.28 2.91 13.42
N GLY A 4 16.17 3.71 14.48
CA GLY A 4 15.96 3.25 15.83
C GLY A 4 17.13 2.49 16.42
N HIS A 5 18.32 2.65 15.84
CA HIS A 5 19.57 2.14 16.37
C HIS A 5 20.22 3.25 17.21
N ILE A 6 20.04 3.16 18.54
CA ILE A 6 20.47 4.19 19.47
C ILE A 6 22.00 4.31 19.47
N GLN A 7 22.51 5.53 19.25
CA GLN A 7 23.95 5.80 19.23
C GLN A 7 24.52 5.89 20.65
N GLU A 8 23.76 6.50 21.56
CA GLU A 8 24.10 6.58 22.98
C GLU A 8 22.89 6.92 23.86
N ILE A 9 23.07 6.73 25.17
CA ILE A 9 22.16 7.22 26.19
C ILE A 9 22.67 8.59 26.65
N GLY A 10 21.97 9.65 26.27
CA GLY A 10 22.24 11.02 26.69
C GLY A 10 21.62 11.37 28.03
N THR A 11 22.03 12.52 28.59
CA THR A 11 21.44 13.09 29.82
C THR A 11 20.91 14.48 29.55
N VAL A 12 19.64 14.73 29.87
CA VAL A 12 19.06 16.07 29.78
C VAL A 12 19.71 16.97 30.83
N ILE A 13 20.31 18.07 30.41
CA ILE A 13 20.96 19.03 31.33
C ILE A 13 20.09 20.24 31.60
N ALA A 14 19.26 20.63 30.64
CA ALA A 14 18.31 21.72 30.77
C ALA A 14 17.09 21.47 29.87
N VAL A 15 15.92 21.95 30.31
CA VAL A 15 14.69 21.95 29.52
C VAL A 15 13.85 23.14 29.94
N ASP A 16 13.38 23.90 28.98
CA ASP A 16 12.47 25.02 29.17
C ASP A 16 11.21 24.82 28.32
N HIS A 17 10.50 25.91 28.00
CA HIS A 17 9.26 25.81 27.22
C HIS A 17 9.51 25.58 25.72
N ASP A 18 10.61 26.07 25.16
CA ASP A 18 10.89 26.06 23.73
C ASP A 18 12.20 25.35 23.32
N ARG A 19 12.96 24.84 24.31
CA ARG A 19 14.26 24.21 24.12
C ARG A 19 14.48 23.05 25.08
N ILE A 20 15.31 22.12 24.61
CA ILE A 20 15.88 21.03 25.40
C ILE A 20 17.38 20.92 25.09
N ALA A 21 18.19 20.79 26.13
CA ALA A 21 19.62 20.58 26.03
C ALA A 21 19.98 19.20 26.59
N VAL A 22 20.72 18.42 25.81
CA VAL A 22 21.11 17.05 26.14
C VAL A 22 22.61 16.88 25.97
N ARG A 23 23.27 16.38 27.01
CA ARG A 23 24.67 15.94 26.94
C ARG A 23 24.73 14.57 26.27
N ALA A 24 25.33 14.51 25.09
CA ALA A 24 25.44 13.33 24.23
C ALA A 24 26.70 13.47 23.32
N PRO A 25 27.90 13.16 23.85
CA PRO A 25 29.16 13.42 23.18
C PRO A 25 29.32 12.74 21.81
N LYS A 26 28.81 11.51 21.62
CA LYS A 26 28.96 10.78 20.35
C LYS A 26 28.10 11.38 19.25
N ALA A 27 26.86 11.74 19.57
CA ALA A 27 25.94 12.38 18.65
C ALA A 27 26.38 13.82 18.34
N ALA A 28 26.89 14.55 19.33
CA ALA A 28 27.39 15.91 19.16
C ALA A 28 28.59 15.99 18.20
N ALA A 29 29.47 14.98 18.21
CA ALA A 29 30.63 14.91 17.31
C ALA A 29 30.25 14.91 15.81
N GLY A 30 29.04 14.47 15.45
CA GLY A 30 28.56 14.41 14.07
C GLY A 30 28.01 15.72 13.50
N THR A 31 27.91 16.78 14.30
CA THR A 31 27.29 18.09 13.94
C THR A 31 25.93 17.95 13.19
N PRO A 32 24.96 17.17 13.69
CA PRO A 32 23.77 16.89 12.89
C PRO A 32 22.82 18.09 12.84
N GLY A 33 22.10 18.27 11.72
CA GLY A 33 21.07 19.33 11.61
C GLY A 33 19.78 19.04 12.39
N SER A 34 19.62 17.81 12.86
CA SER A 34 18.48 17.34 13.66
C SER A 34 18.89 16.15 14.52
N ILE A 35 18.12 15.81 15.56
CA ILE A 35 18.38 14.67 16.44
C ILE A 35 17.06 13.97 16.80
N CYS A 36 17.14 12.69 17.13
CA CYS A 36 16.03 11.93 17.69
C CYS A 36 16.27 11.71 19.19
N LEU A 37 15.35 12.18 20.03
CA LEU A 37 15.36 11.97 21.48
C LEU A 37 14.17 11.11 21.88
N ASN A 38 14.40 9.90 22.38
CA ASN A 38 13.34 8.94 22.70
C ASN A 38 12.29 8.80 21.56
N GLY A 39 12.73 8.76 20.30
CA GLY A 39 11.82 8.67 19.15
C GLY A 39 11.23 10.01 18.68
N VAL A 40 11.62 11.13 19.28
CA VAL A 40 11.16 12.48 18.89
C VAL A 40 12.24 13.18 18.07
N GLY A 41 11.96 13.42 16.79
CA GLY A 41 12.79 14.21 15.90
C GLY A 41 12.71 15.70 16.23
N LEU A 42 13.85 16.32 16.51
CA LEU A 42 13.98 17.74 16.86
C LEU A 42 15.04 18.41 15.99
N MET A 43 14.80 19.68 15.66
CA MET A 43 15.78 20.50 14.94
C MET A 43 16.77 21.11 15.93
N ILE A 44 18.07 20.97 15.64
CA ILE A 44 19.12 21.60 16.44
C ILE A 44 19.16 23.09 16.13
N VAL A 45 19.30 23.92 17.17
CA VAL A 45 19.23 25.38 17.07
C VAL A 45 20.58 26.06 17.22
N GLN A 46 21.40 25.57 18.15
CA GLN A 46 22.72 26.10 18.46
C GLN A 46 23.50 25.02 19.21
N THR A 47 24.73 24.74 18.81
CA THR A 47 25.70 24.14 19.71
C THR A 47 26.29 25.29 20.53
N GLY A 48 25.86 25.42 21.79
CA GLY A 48 26.58 26.26 22.76
C GLY A 48 28.04 25.81 22.89
N HIS A 49 28.89 26.61 23.54
CA HIS A 49 30.35 26.44 23.60
C HIS A 49 30.88 25.07 24.13
N GLU A 50 30.02 24.16 24.58
CA GLU A 50 30.37 22.80 25.01
C GLU A 50 30.18 21.80 23.86
N THR A 51 31.27 21.14 23.45
CA THR A 51 31.31 20.22 22.29
C THR A 51 30.55 18.92 22.50
N ASP A 52 30.04 18.65 23.70
CA ASP A 52 29.33 17.42 24.05
C ASP A 52 27.83 17.63 24.33
N VAL A 53 27.30 18.84 24.09
CA VAL A 53 25.90 19.20 24.33
C VAL A 53 25.19 19.52 23.02
N LEU A 54 23.99 18.98 22.87
CA LEU A 54 23.08 19.23 21.76
C LEU A 54 21.86 20.01 22.28
N GLU A 55 21.60 21.19 21.70
CA GLU A 55 20.39 21.95 21.99
C GLU A 55 19.42 21.91 20.80
N ALA A 56 18.15 21.58 21.09
CA ALA A 56 17.12 21.46 20.08
C ALA A 56 15.84 22.20 20.45
N ARG A 57 15.09 22.64 19.44
CA ARG A 57 13.81 23.33 19.64
C ARG A 57 12.72 22.34 20.03
N LEU A 58 11.97 22.69 21.06
CA LEU A 58 10.78 21.97 21.49
C LEU A 58 9.54 22.80 21.18
N THR A 59 8.59 22.25 20.42
CA THR A 59 7.30 22.91 20.20
C THR A 59 6.27 22.46 21.23
N ALA A 60 5.26 23.29 21.48
CA ALA A 60 4.16 22.94 22.37
C ALA A 60 3.43 21.65 21.94
N GLU A 61 3.27 21.45 20.63
CA GLU A 61 2.64 20.23 20.09
C GLU A 61 3.53 19.00 20.28
N THR A 62 4.83 19.10 20.00
CA THR A 62 5.80 18.02 20.25
C THR A 62 5.77 17.60 21.71
N ARG A 63 5.76 18.57 22.62
CA ARG A 63 5.69 18.31 24.07
C ARG A 63 4.39 17.60 24.44
N ARG A 64 3.26 18.09 23.95
CA ARG A 64 1.93 17.50 24.23
C ARG A 64 1.76 16.08 23.70
N ARG A 65 2.37 15.74 22.55
CA ARG A 65 2.19 14.45 21.87
C ARG A 65 3.22 13.38 22.22
N SER A 66 4.22 13.70 23.04
CA SER A 66 5.30 12.77 23.40
C SER A 66 5.46 12.68 24.92
N THR A 67 6.42 11.88 25.36
CA THR A 67 6.87 11.78 26.76
C THR A 67 7.74 12.97 27.19
N LEU A 68 8.08 13.89 26.27
CA LEU A 68 8.85 15.10 26.59
C LEU A 68 8.07 16.12 27.44
N ASP A 69 6.78 15.91 27.69
CA ASP A 69 6.00 16.71 28.65
C ASP A 69 6.48 16.56 30.10
N GLN A 70 7.01 15.38 30.46
CA GLN A 70 7.44 15.06 31.82
C GLN A 70 8.96 15.08 32.02
N ILE A 71 9.72 15.40 30.96
CA ILE A 71 11.18 15.37 31.00
C ILE A 71 11.75 16.47 31.90
N ARG A 72 12.82 16.14 32.63
CA ARG A 72 13.48 17.04 33.59
C ARG A 72 15.00 16.95 33.46
N PRO A 73 15.77 17.94 33.93
CA PRO A 73 17.22 17.81 34.06
C PRO A 73 17.58 16.54 34.87
N GLY A 74 18.60 15.82 34.41
CA GLY A 74 19.02 14.51 34.91
C GLY A 74 18.32 13.31 34.24
N THR A 75 17.27 13.53 33.45
CA THR A 75 16.58 12.42 32.76
C THR A 75 17.49 11.82 31.70
N ARG A 76 17.56 10.48 31.66
CA ARG A 76 18.28 9.73 30.63
C ARG A 76 17.41 9.54 29.39
N VAL A 77 17.99 9.71 28.22
CA VAL A 77 17.29 9.62 26.94
C VAL A 77 18.08 8.83 25.91
N ASN A 78 17.39 8.09 25.07
CA ASN A 78 17.94 7.50 23.86
C ASN A 78 18.21 8.61 22.84
N VAL A 79 19.44 8.68 22.33
CA VAL A 79 19.87 9.67 21.34
C VAL A 79 20.29 8.97 20.06
N GLU A 80 19.74 9.43 18.93
CA GLU A 80 20.10 8.98 17.59
C GLU A 80 20.23 10.17 16.63
N ALA A 81 21.36 10.27 15.93
CA ALA A 81 21.55 11.21 14.82
C ALA A 81 20.87 10.70 13.54
N PRO A 82 20.48 11.59 12.62
CA PRO A 82 19.85 11.21 11.36
C PRO A 82 20.78 10.35 10.51
N LEU A 83 20.18 9.39 9.82
CA LEU A 83 20.85 8.54 8.84
C LEU A 83 21.32 9.36 7.64
N ALA A 84 22.58 9.20 7.23
CA ALA A 84 23.07 9.73 5.97
C ALA A 84 22.69 8.80 4.80
N LEU A 85 22.58 9.37 3.61
CA LEU A 85 22.27 8.57 2.42
C LEU A 85 23.43 7.59 2.14
N GLY A 86 23.13 6.30 2.16
CA GLY A 86 24.11 5.22 1.95
C GLY A 86 24.60 4.55 3.24
N ASP A 87 24.20 5.03 4.41
CA ASP A 87 24.52 4.38 5.68
C ASP A 87 23.84 2.99 5.80
N PRO A 88 24.48 2.02 6.48
CA PRO A 88 23.86 0.74 6.78
C PRO A 88 22.59 0.88 7.61
N LEU A 89 21.55 0.10 7.26
CA LEU A 89 20.30 0.05 8.03
C LEU A 89 20.43 -0.97 9.18
N GLY A 90 20.69 -0.48 10.40
CA GLY A 90 20.80 -1.31 11.60
C GLY A 90 19.47 -1.66 12.29
N GLY A 91 18.36 -1.06 11.85
CA GLY A 91 17.00 -1.30 12.35
C GLY A 91 15.95 -1.11 11.24
N HIS A 92 14.79 -0.52 11.55
CA HIS A 92 13.81 -0.11 10.53
C HIS A 92 13.74 1.40 10.37
N LEU A 93 13.24 1.84 9.21
CA LEU A 93 13.07 3.25 8.93
C LEU A 93 11.98 3.87 9.81
N VAL A 94 12.38 4.86 10.57
CA VAL A 94 11.50 5.72 11.38
C VAL A 94 11.77 7.19 11.08
N GLN A 95 10.77 8.02 11.32
CA GLN A 95 10.82 9.45 11.02
C GLN A 95 11.17 10.28 12.26
N GLY A 96 11.05 9.71 13.45
CA GLY A 96 11.10 10.46 14.71
C GLY A 96 9.78 11.19 14.98
N ALA A 97 8.66 10.63 14.48
CA ALA A 97 7.34 11.24 14.53
C ALA A 97 6.43 10.40 15.41
N VAL A 98 6.38 10.73 16.70
CA VAL A 98 5.58 10.01 17.70
C VAL A 98 4.09 10.00 17.32
N ASP A 99 3.57 8.81 17.04
CA ASP A 99 2.16 8.59 16.71
C ASP A 99 1.29 8.45 17.96
N ALA A 100 1.86 7.86 19.01
CA ALA A 100 1.16 7.60 20.25
C ALA A 100 2.12 7.54 21.43
N VAL A 101 1.57 7.78 22.62
CA VAL A 101 2.23 7.49 23.88
C VAL A 101 1.56 6.28 24.51
N GLY A 102 2.33 5.20 24.67
CA GLY A 102 1.91 3.98 25.36
C GLY A 102 2.23 4.02 26.84
N LYS A 103 1.62 3.13 27.62
CA LYS A 103 1.91 2.91 29.03
C LYS A 103 2.48 1.51 29.24
N VAL A 104 3.64 1.40 29.89
CA VAL A 104 4.17 0.12 30.35
C VAL A 104 3.26 -0.39 31.46
N VAL A 105 2.63 -1.54 31.26
CA VAL A 105 1.69 -2.14 32.22
C VAL A 105 2.33 -3.25 33.04
N ARG A 106 3.38 -3.88 32.50
CA ARG A 106 4.09 -4.99 33.16
C ARG A 106 5.48 -5.11 32.57
N VAL A 107 6.45 -5.49 33.41
CA VAL A 107 7.78 -5.89 32.99
C VAL A 107 8.07 -7.26 33.59
N ASP A 108 8.41 -8.23 32.75
CA ASP A 108 8.79 -9.57 33.18
C ASP A 108 10.29 -9.77 32.99
N ASP A 109 10.96 -10.34 34.00
CA ASP A 109 12.36 -10.75 33.88
C ASP A 109 12.42 -12.18 33.33
N GLU A 110 13.07 -12.35 32.18
CA GLU A 110 13.22 -13.62 31.46
C GLU A 110 14.70 -14.05 31.46
N GLY A 111 15.32 -14.06 32.65
CA GLY A 111 16.73 -14.39 32.84
C GLY A 111 17.64 -13.24 32.37
N THR A 112 18.28 -13.40 31.21
CA THR A 112 19.17 -12.36 30.63
C THR A 112 18.43 -11.32 29.80
N SER A 113 17.15 -11.55 29.52
CA SER A 113 16.29 -10.67 28.73
C SER A 113 15.16 -10.12 29.60
N ARG A 114 14.56 -9.00 29.20
CA ARG A 114 13.35 -8.46 29.83
C ARG A 114 12.23 -8.33 28.82
N ARG A 115 11.00 -8.62 29.23
CA ARG A 115 9.81 -8.43 28.40
C ARG A 115 9.02 -7.24 28.89
N LEU A 116 8.86 -6.23 28.04
CA LEU A 116 8.00 -5.09 28.32
C LEU A 116 6.61 -5.34 27.74
N TRP A 117 5.57 -5.16 28.55
CA TRP A 117 4.18 -5.11 28.10
C TRP A 117 3.70 -3.68 28.07
N ILE A 118 3.26 -3.23 26.90
CA ILE A 118 2.88 -1.85 26.65
C ILE A 118 1.43 -1.83 26.20
N LYS A 119 0.63 -1.01 26.89
CA LYS A 119 -0.74 -0.67 26.50
C LYS A 119 -0.72 0.63 25.70
N PRO A 120 -0.89 0.58 24.37
CA PRO A 120 -1.05 1.77 23.56
C PRO A 120 -2.49 2.30 23.65
N PRO A 121 -2.77 3.51 23.15
CA PRO A 121 -4.14 3.95 22.87
C PRO A 121 -4.83 3.01 21.87
N ASP A 122 -6.14 2.80 22.00
CA ASP A 122 -6.90 1.84 21.17
C ASP A 122 -6.73 2.07 19.66
N ARG A 123 -6.61 3.33 19.23
CA ARG A 123 -6.38 3.70 17.82
C ARG A 123 -5.05 3.21 17.26
N PHE A 124 -4.05 2.99 18.12
CA PHE A 124 -2.69 2.62 17.76
C PHE A 124 -2.48 1.11 17.76
N LEU A 125 -3.19 0.35 18.60
CA LEU A 125 -3.02 -1.11 18.68
C LEU A 125 -3.14 -1.83 17.31
N PRO A 126 -4.07 -1.47 16.41
CA PRO A 126 -4.12 -2.06 15.08
C PRO A 126 -2.93 -1.73 14.15
N LEU A 127 -2.03 -0.83 14.54
CA LEU A 127 -0.75 -0.55 13.87
C LEU A 127 0.36 -1.51 14.31
N VAL A 128 0.13 -2.27 15.39
CA VAL A 128 1.12 -3.18 15.95
C VAL A 128 0.98 -4.54 15.29
N VAL A 129 1.99 -4.92 14.49
CA VAL A 129 2.01 -6.20 13.77
C VAL A 129 2.79 -7.23 14.58
N PRO A 130 2.22 -8.39 14.94
CA PRO A 130 2.96 -9.47 15.58
C PRO A 130 4.19 -9.87 14.75
N LYS A 131 5.36 -10.01 15.39
CA LYS A 131 6.65 -10.27 14.74
C LYS A 131 7.12 -9.17 13.77
N GLY A 132 6.37 -8.07 13.65
CA GLY A 132 6.79 -6.86 12.93
C GLY A 132 7.71 -5.99 13.78
N GLN A 133 8.16 -4.89 13.18
CA GLN A 133 9.02 -3.90 13.85
C GLN A 133 8.18 -2.74 14.42
N ILE A 134 8.65 -2.20 15.53
CA ILE A 134 8.07 -1.02 16.19
C ILE A 134 9.18 -0.23 16.87
N ALA A 135 9.11 1.09 16.84
CA ALA A 135 9.96 1.94 17.65
C ALA A 135 9.31 2.26 19.00
N VAL A 136 10.04 1.97 20.09
CA VAL A 136 9.65 2.30 21.47
C VAL A 136 10.72 3.21 22.06
N ASP A 137 10.35 4.45 22.39
CA ASP A 137 11.29 5.53 22.72
C ASP A 137 12.46 5.62 21.73
N GLY A 138 12.11 5.51 20.44
CA GLY A 138 13.05 5.53 19.33
C GLY A 138 13.82 4.23 19.13
N VAL A 139 13.78 3.26 20.05
CA VAL A 139 14.50 1.99 19.87
C VAL A 139 13.73 1.08 18.93
N SER A 140 14.37 0.62 17.86
CA SER A 140 13.82 -0.36 16.94
C SER A 140 13.76 -1.75 17.59
N LEU A 141 12.55 -2.28 17.79
CA LEU A 141 12.30 -3.55 18.45
C LEU A 141 11.37 -4.43 17.62
N THR A 142 11.46 -5.74 17.85
CA THR A 142 10.52 -6.72 17.29
C THR A 142 9.37 -6.96 18.25
N VAL A 143 8.14 -6.83 17.77
CA VAL A 143 6.92 -7.17 18.52
C VAL A 143 6.90 -8.67 18.80
N ALA A 144 6.97 -9.02 20.08
CA ALA A 144 7.00 -10.42 20.49
C ALA A 144 5.60 -11.04 20.48
N GLU A 145 4.59 -10.31 21.00
CA GLU A 145 3.19 -10.74 21.10
C GLU A 145 2.24 -9.53 21.02
N VAL A 146 1.04 -9.72 20.48
CA VAL A 146 -0.05 -8.73 20.52
C VAL A 146 -1.28 -9.40 21.14
N SER A 147 -1.82 -8.79 22.19
CA SER A 147 -3.07 -9.18 22.85
C SER A 147 -4.19 -8.17 22.52
N ARG A 148 -5.38 -8.35 23.10
CA ARG A 148 -6.56 -7.50 22.82
C ARG A 148 -6.38 -6.01 23.15
N ASP A 149 -5.55 -5.66 24.14
CA ASP A 149 -5.41 -4.29 24.63
C ASP A 149 -3.95 -3.84 24.86
N ARG A 150 -2.98 -4.67 24.45
CA ARG A 150 -1.55 -4.46 24.71
C ARG A 150 -0.70 -5.31 23.77
N PHE A 151 0.59 -5.00 23.70
CA PHE A 151 1.59 -5.82 23.03
C PHE A 151 2.82 -5.98 23.92
N SER A 152 3.70 -6.92 23.57
CA SER A 152 4.99 -7.06 24.22
C SER A 152 6.17 -6.97 23.26
N VAL A 153 7.30 -6.49 23.78
CA VAL A 153 8.61 -6.49 23.12
C VAL A 153 9.62 -7.14 24.05
N ALA A 154 10.57 -7.88 23.47
CA ALA A 154 11.66 -8.48 24.21
C ALA A 154 12.92 -7.61 24.09
N LEU A 155 13.52 -7.27 25.23
CA LEU A 155 14.77 -6.56 25.33
C LEU A 155 15.88 -7.56 25.60
N ILE A 156 16.72 -7.78 24.60
CA ILE A 156 17.92 -8.61 24.71
C ILE A 156 19.02 -7.88 25.49
N PRO A 157 20.05 -8.58 26.00
CA PRO A 157 21.14 -7.96 26.77
C PRO A 157 21.78 -6.74 26.11
N ALA A 158 22.04 -6.81 24.80
CA ALA A 158 22.64 -5.69 24.06
C ALA A 158 21.74 -4.44 24.06
N THR A 159 20.43 -4.61 23.88
CA THR A 159 19.44 -3.52 23.94
C THR A 159 19.33 -2.93 25.34
N LEU A 160 19.34 -3.77 26.38
CA LEU A 160 19.31 -3.33 27.77
C LEU A 160 20.55 -2.49 28.14
N GLN A 161 21.72 -2.83 27.59
CA GLN A 161 22.95 -2.08 27.83
C GLN A 161 23.02 -0.78 27.03
N ALA A 162 22.52 -0.79 25.80
CA ALA A 162 22.67 0.32 24.85
C ALA A 162 21.56 1.38 24.94
N THR A 163 20.47 1.13 25.68
CA THR A 163 19.28 2.00 25.68
C THR A 163 18.76 2.29 27.08
N ALA A 164 18.05 3.40 27.23
CA ALA A 164 17.37 3.79 28.46
C ALA A 164 16.16 2.88 28.81
N LEU A 165 15.78 1.94 27.94
CA LEU A 165 14.64 1.04 28.17
C LEU A 165 14.85 0.10 29.36
N ALA A 166 16.10 -0.14 29.77
CA ALA A 166 16.40 -0.96 30.94
C ALA A 166 15.89 -0.34 32.26
N GLU A 167 15.64 0.96 32.29
CA GLU A 167 15.16 1.66 33.49
C GLU A 167 13.62 1.64 33.61
N LEU A 168 12.92 1.20 32.57
CA LEU A 168 11.46 1.20 32.53
C LEU A 168 10.85 0.21 33.52
N SER A 169 9.76 0.67 34.12
CA SER A 169 8.93 -0.02 35.11
C SER A 169 7.44 0.13 34.75
N ALA A 170 6.60 -0.69 35.39
CA ALA A 170 5.15 -0.58 35.23
C ALA A 170 4.66 0.80 35.70
N GLY A 171 3.92 1.50 34.85
CA GLY A 171 3.48 2.88 35.07
C GLY A 171 4.08 3.86 34.08
N ASP A 172 5.29 3.58 33.58
CA ASP A 172 6.03 4.49 32.72
C ASP A 172 5.37 4.68 31.36
N ARG A 173 5.60 5.85 30.78
CA ARG A 173 5.12 6.22 29.45
C ARG A 173 6.25 6.09 28.45
N VAL A 174 5.92 5.62 27.25
CA VAL A 174 6.87 5.44 26.15
C VAL A 174 6.30 6.01 24.86
N ASN A 175 7.14 6.62 24.04
CA ASN A 175 6.80 7.06 22.69
C ASN A 175 6.74 5.86 21.75
N LEU A 176 5.71 5.81 20.90
CA LEU A 176 5.49 4.73 19.94
C LEU A 176 5.43 5.30 18.52
N GLU A 177 6.19 4.67 17.64
CA GLU A 177 6.14 4.89 16.19
C GLU A 177 6.09 3.50 15.51
N PRO A 178 5.10 3.23 14.64
CA PRO A 178 5.04 1.97 13.91
C PRO A 178 6.05 1.99 12.76
N ASP A 179 6.38 0.81 12.26
CA ASP A 179 7.20 0.71 11.07
C ASP A 179 6.59 1.48 9.87
N LEU A 180 7.45 2.18 9.12
CA LEU A 180 7.02 3.01 8.00
C LEU A 180 6.26 2.21 6.95
N LEU A 181 6.67 0.96 6.67
CA LEU A 181 5.93 0.11 5.74
C LEU A 181 4.56 -0.22 6.30
N THR A 182 4.45 -0.55 7.59
CA THR A 182 3.15 -0.77 8.25
C THR A 182 2.25 0.46 8.16
N ARG A 183 2.79 1.66 8.36
CA ARG A 183 2.08 2.94 8.22
C ARG A 183 1.56 3.16 6.80
N LEU A 184 2.36 2.80 5.79
CA LEU A 184 1.99 2.90 4.38
C LEU A 184 0.96 1.83 3.98
N VAL A 185 1.15 0.59 4.41
CA VAL A 185 0.27 -0.56 4.13
C VAL A 185 -1.11 -0.36 4.71
N ARG A 186 -1.25 0.31 5.86
CA ARG A 186 -2.57 0.53 6.48
C ARG A 186 -3.43 1.58 5.79
N ARG A 187 -2.91 2.31 4.79
CA ARG A 187 -3.77 2.99 3.81
C ARG A 187 -4.57 1.99 2.95
N TRP A 188 -4.25 0.69 3.01
CA TRP A 188 -4.88 -0.39 2.26
C TRP A 188 -5.57 -1.40 3.21
N PRO A 189 -6.91 -1.52 3.21
CA PRO A 189 -7.64 -2.13 4.33
C PRO A 189 -7.81 -3.67 4.35
N SER A 190 -6.89 -4.53 3.86
CA SER A 190 -7.13 -6.00 3.93
C SER A 190 -5.92 -6.95 3.87
N ASP A 191 -5.83 -7.85 4.87
CA ASP A 191 -5.10 -9.14 5.00
C ASP A 191 -3.54 -9.14 4.86
N PRO A 192 -2.77 -9.41 5.94
CA PRO A 192 -1.29 -9.35 5.95
C PRO A 192 -0.59 -10.33 4.99
N GLY A 193 -1.13 -11.54 4.79
CA GLY A 193 -0.52 -12.53 3.89
C GLY A 193 -0.72 -12.18 2.41
N ARG A 194 -1.85 -11.52 2.12
CA ARG A 194 -2.17 -10.95 0.81
C ARG A 194 -1.42 -9.65 0.56
N ALA A 195 -1.17 -8.88 1.62
CA ALA A 195 -0.48 -7.61 1.59
C ALA A 195 0.96 -7.76 1.11
N VAL A 196 1.71 -8.81 1.45
CA VAL A 196 3.09 -8.96 0.93
C VAL A 196 3.10 -9.20 -0.59
N GLY A 197 2.21 -10.06 -1.10
CA GLY A 197 2.07 -10.28 -2.55
C GLY A 197 1.59 -9.04 -3.30
N GLN A 198 0.67 -8.27 -2.70
CA GLN A 198 0.20 -6.99 -3.24
C GLN A 198 1.22 -5.86 -3.07
N VAL A 199 2.04 -5.84 -2.02
CA VAL A 199 3.10 -4.87 -1.77
C VAL A 199 4.25 -5.09 -2.73
N VAL A 200 4.65 -6.33 -3.00
CA VAL A 200 5.63 -6.64 -4.05
C VAL A 200 5.09 -6.24 -5.43
N ALA A 201 3.79 -6.46 -5.69
CA ALA A 201 3.14 -5.96 -6.91
C ALA A 201 2.99 -4.42 -6.92
N ALA A 202 2.83 -3.77 -5.76
CA ALA A 202 2.66 -2.32 -5.57
C ALA A 202 3.96 -1.57 -5.21
N LEU A 203 5.12 -2.23 -5.24
CA LEU A 203 6.41 -1.53 -5.32
C LEU A 203 6.36 -0.65 -6.57
N PRO A 204 6.97 0.55 -6.56
CA PRO A 204 6.57 1.67 -7.40
C PRO A 204 6.83 1.39 -8.88
N TRP A 205 5.76 1.10 -9.60
CA TRP A 205 5.67 1.34 -11.03
C TRP A 205 4.27 1.84 -11.40
N ALA A 206 3.62 2.50 -10.42
CA ALA A 206 2.43 3.30 -10.66
C ALA A 206 2.76 4.46 -11.59
N GLY A 207 1.82 4.79 -12.48
CA GLY A 207 2.04 5.74 -13.55
C GLY A 207 2.58 5.06 -14.81
N ARG A 208 3.11 5.87 -15.72
CA ARG A 208 3.45 5.41 -17.06
C ARG A 208 4.64 4.44 -17.05
N VAL A 209 4.47 3.28 -17.67
CA VAL A 209 5.51 2.28 -17.87
C VAL A 209 5.57 1.87 -19.34
N SER A 210 6.78 1.63 -19.84
CA SER A 210 7.03 1.26 -21.22
C SER A 210 8.15 0.21 -21.33
N GLY A 211 8.29 -0.36 -22.52
CA GLY A 211 9.31 -1.36 -22.81
C GLY A 211 9.01 -2.74 -22.20
N GLY A 212 9.88 -3.71 -22.51
CA GLY A 212 9.70 -5.11 -22.08
C GLY A 212 9.65 -5.29 -20.55
N GLN A 213 10.41 -4.51 -19.77
CA GLN A 213 10.34 -4.56 -18.31
C GLN A 213 9.03 -3.99 -17.76
N GLY A 214 8.52 -2.89 -18.35
CA GLY A 214 7.22 -2.33 -17.98
C GLY A 214 6.09 -3.32 -18.26
N MET A 215 6.16 -3.99 -19.42
CA MET A 215 5.23 -5.06 -19.78
C MET A 215 5.26 -6.22 -18.77
N GLN A 216 6.44 -6.74 -18.44
CA GLN A 216 6.56 -7.85 -17.47
C GLN A 216 5.95 -7.51 -16.11
N LYS A 217 6.15 -6.28 -15.64
CA LYS A 217 5.52 -5.79 -14.41
C LYS A 217 3.99 -5.79 -14.54
N ALA A 218 3.47 -5.22 -15.63
CA ALA A 218 2.02 -5.15 -15.92
C ALA A 218 1.38 -6.54 -15.92
N LEU A 219 2.01 -7.51 -16.58
CA LEU A 219 1.56 -8.89 -16.61
C LEU A 219 1.59 -9.52 -15.20
N ALA A 220 2.64 -9.30 -14.41
CA ALA A 220 2.72 -9.82 -13.05
C ALA A 220 1.61 -9.27 -12.13
N GLN A 221 1.30 -7.98 -12.23
CA GLN A 221 0.18 -7.37 -11.50
C GLN A 221 -1.15 -7.99 -11.91
N LEU A 222 -1.38 -8.13 -13.21
CA LEU A 222 -2.60 -8.73 -13.74
C LEU A 222 -2.76 -10.20 -13.29
N SER A 223 -1.68 -11.00 -13.37
CA SER A 223 -1.64 -12.39 -12.90
C SER A 223 -1.97 -12.53 -11.40
N SER A 224 -1.57 -11.53 -10.59
CA SER A 224 -1.85 -11.48 -9.14
C SER A 224 -3.29 -11.07 -8.78
N GLY A 225 -4.11 -10.71 -9.77
CA GLY A 225 -5.46 -10.19 -9.57
C GLY A 225 -5.51 -8.68 -9.26
N GLY A 226 -4.44 -7.96 -9.58
CA GLY A 226 -4.42 -6.51 -9.67
C GLY A 226 -4.92 -6.00 -11.03
N ALA A 227 -5.12 -4.68 -11.13
CA ALA A 227 -5.55 -4.03 -12.37
C ALA A 227 -4.37 -3.44 -13.13
N VAL A 228 -4.52 -3.16 -14.42
CA VAL A 228 -3.60 -2.28 -15.18
C VAL A 228 -4.42 -1.28 -15.99
N MET A 229 -3.86 -0.11 -16.30
CA MET A 229 -4.50 0.91 -17.10
C MET A 229 -3.89 0.92 -18.51
N ILE A 230 -4.75 0.99 -19.52
CA ILE A 230 -4.36 1.00 -20.93
C ILE A 230 -4.87 2.27 -21.57
N TRP A 231 -3.99 3.07 -22.15
CA TRP A 231 -4.31 4.31 -22.85
C TRP A 231 -4.22 4.12 -24.37
N ASP A 232 -5.26 4.60 -25.06
CA ASP A 232 -5.33 4.64 -26.52
C ASP A 232 -5.35 6.13 -26.96
N PRO A 233 -4.18 6.74 -27.26
CA PRO A 233 -4.10 8.15 -27.62
C PRO A 233 -4.73 8.49 -28.97
N ASP A 234 -4.66 7.57 -29.92
CA ASP A 234 -4.86 7.88 -31.34
C ASP A 234 -6.27 7.57 -31.84
N ARG A 235 -7.02 6.70 -31.15
CA ARG A 235 -8.35 6.27 -31.59
C ARG A 235 -9.47 6.87 -30.76
N GLU A 236 -9.54 6.56 -29.47
CA GLU A 236 -10.58 7.06 -28.56
C GLU A 236 -10.07 8.25 -27.71
N GLY A 237 -8.76 8.35 -27.49
CA GLY A 237 -8.20 9.34 -26.55
C GLY A 237 -8.74 9.09 -25.14
N GLU A 238 -8.87 7.81 -24.78
CA GLU A 238 -9.46 7.30 -23.53
C GLU A 238 -8.57 6.21 -22.92
N GLY A 239 -8.68 6.08 -21.60
CA GLY A 239 -7.94 5.09 -20.83
C GLY A 239 -8.89 4.17 -20.09
N ASP A 240 -8.62 2.87 -20.16
CA ASP A 240 -9.41 1.85 -19.47
C ASP A 240 -8.61 1.22 -18.35
N VAL A 241 -9.26 0.98 -17.22
CA VAL A 241 -8.74 0.04 -16.22
C VAL A 241 -9.20 -1.36 -16.57
N ILE A 242 -8.24 -2.28 -16.69
CA ILE A 242 -8.49 -3.67 -16.99
C ILE A 242 -8.16 -4.61 -15.82
N PHE A 243 -8.93 -5.69 -15.71
CA PHE A 243 -8.69 -6.80 -14.79
C PHE A 243 -8.82 -8.13 -15.52
N ALA A 244 -8.08 -9.15 -15.09
CA ALA A 244 -8.28 -10.51 -15.59
C ALA A 244 -9.52 -11.16 -14.95
N GLY A 245 -10.42 -11.68 -15.80
CA GLY A 245 -11.72 -12.20 -15.39
C GLY A 245 -11.61 -13.38 -14.43
N ALA A 246 -10.66 -14.29 -14.67
CA ALA A 246 -10.42 -15.46 -13.83
C ALA A 246 -9.97 -15.11 -12.39
N ARG A 247 -9.43 -13.90 -12.17
CA ARG A 247 -8.94 -13.41 -10.88
C ARG A 247 -9.84 -12.31 -10.28
N LEU A 248 -10.96 -12.01 -10.92
CA LEU A 248 -11.78 -10.86 -10.56
C LEU A 248 -12.45 -11.05 -9.20
N ARG A 249 -12.43 -10.01 -8.38
CA ARG A 249 -12.97 -9.99 -7.02
C ARG A 249 -14.11 -8.99 -6.91
N PRO A 250 -15.06 -9.16 -5.97
CA PRO A 250 -16.15 -8.19 -5.77
C PRO A 250 -15.64 -6.75 -5.59
N GLU A 251 -14.54 -6.57 -4.87
CA GLU A 251 -13.94 -5.25 -4.61
C GLU A 251 -13.44 -4.57 -5.90
N ALA A 252 -13.03 -5.36 -6.90
CA ALA A 252 -12.65 -4.81 -8.20
C ALA A 252 -13.86 -4.17 -8.88
N PHE A 253 -15.03 -4.81 -8.86
CA PHE A 253 -16.26 -4.21 -9.39
C PHE A 253 -16.68 -2.99 -8.61
N THR A 254 -16.59 -3.00 -7.27
CA THR A 254 -16.84 -1.78 -6.48
C THR A 254 -15.93 -0.65 -6.92
N PHE A 255 -14.63 -0.91 -7.07
CA PHE A 255 -13.67 0.07 -7.57
C PHE A 255 -14.03 0.60 -8.97
N LEU A 256 -14.38 -0.28 -9.92
CA LEU A 256 -14.82 0.13 -11.26
C LEU A 256 -16.03 1.07 -11.20
N LEU A 257 -17.01 0.78 -10.35
CA LEU A 257 -18.25 1.55 -10.27
C LEU A 257 -18.13 2.87 -9.52
N THR A 258 -17.25 2.93 -8.52
CA THR A 258 -17.19 4.08 -7.60
C THR A 258 -15.98 4.97 -7.83
N GLN A 259 -14.96 4.51 -8.55
CA GLN A 259 -13.72 5.27 -8.78
C GLN A 259 -13.39 5.42 -10.26
N VAL A 260 -13.56 4.36 -11.06
CA VAL A 260 -13.33 4.42 -12.52
C VAL A 260 -14.53 5.07 -13.22
N CYS A 261 -15.74 4.76 -12.76
CA CYS A 261 -17.00 5.41 -13.12
C CYS A 261 -17.46 5.30 -14.59
N GLY A 262 -16.74 4.58 -15.45
CA GLY A 262 -17.17 4.25 -16.81
C GLY A 262 -18.19 3.12 -16.87
N HIS A 263 -18.25 2.45 -18.03
CA HIS A 263 -19.15 1.34 -18.28
C HIS A 263 -18.39 0.01 -18.28
N PRO A 264 -18.44 -0.79 -17.19
CA PRO A 264 -17.69 -2.05 -17.14
C PRO A 264 -18.20 -3.06 -18.17
N THR A 265 -17.33 -3.42 -19.11
CA THR A 265 -17.59 -4.44 -20.13
C THR A 265 -16.59 -5.59 -20.01
N VAL A 266 -16.88 -6.72 -20.65
CA VAL A 266 -16.13 -7.97 -20.48
C VAL A 266 -15.56 -8.44 -21.82
N PRO A 267 -14.36 -7.97 -22.20
CA PRO A 267 -13.65 -8.49 -23.36
C PRO A 267 -13.38 -10.00 -23.26
N CYS A 268 -13.80 -10.72 -24.29
CA CYS A 268 -13.63 -12.16 -24.45
C CYS A 268 -12.97 -12.46 -25.80
N ALA A 269 -12.11 -13.47 -25.83
CA ALA A 269 -11.79 -14.12 -27.10
C ALA A 269 -13.07 -14.71 -27.73
N PRO A 270 -13.24 -14.62 -29.06
CA PRO A 270 -14.48 -14.97 -29.74
C PRO A 270 -14.88 -16.44 -29.50
N GLU A 271 -13.92 -17.35 -29.40
CA GLU A 271 -14.17 -18.79 -29.19
C GLU A 271 -14.83 -19.07 -27.83
N ILE A 272 -14.62 -18.20 -26.82
CA ILE A 272 -15.30 -18.30 -25.53
C ILE A 272 -16.78 -18.00 -25.70
N LEU A 273 -17.13 -16.95 -26.45
CA LEU A 273 -18.52 -16.55 -26.67
C LEU A 273 -19.25 -17.56 -27.56
N ASP A 274 -18.59 -18.09 -28.59
CA ASP A 274 -19.11 -19.15 -29.46
C ASP A 274 -19.43 -20.42 -28.65
N ARG A 275 -18.48 -20.87 -27.82
CA ARG A 275 -18.65 -22.04 -26.93
C ARG A 275 -19.80 -21.87 -25.93
N LEU A 276 -20.01 -20.65 -25.44
CA LEU A 276 -21.06 -20.34 -24.47
C LEU A 276 -22.38 -19.96 -25.14
N GLU A 277 -22.46 -20.00 -26.47
CA GLU A 277 -23.63 -19.59 -27.26
C GLU A 277 -24.16 -18.21 -26.85
N ILE A 278 -23.25 -17.28 -26.55
CA ILE A 278 -23.58 -15.88 -26.29
C ILE A 278 -23.43 -15.19 -27.63
N GLY A 279 -24.55 -14.86 -28.28
CA GLY A 279 -24.57 -14.23 -29.60
C GLY A 279 -24.35 -12.71 -29.56
N PRO A 280 -24.03 -12.08 -30.71
CA PRO A 280 -23.87 -10.63 -30.82
C PRO A 280 -25.21 -9.90 -30.58
N ILE A 281 -25.14 -8.66 -30.11
CA ILE A 281 -26.32 -7.79 -30.09
C ILE A 281 -26.66 -7.40 -31.55
N PRO A 282 -27.92 -7.58 -32.00
CA PRO A 282 -28.33 -7.19 -33.35
C PRO A 282 -28.18 -5.67 -33.60
N GLY A 283 -27.66 -5.29 -34.77
CA GLY A 283 -27.57 -3.88 -35.18
C GLY A 283 -26.42 -3.62 -36.15
N PRO A 284 -26.32 -2.39 -36.70
CA PRO A 284 -25.25 -2.01 -37.63
C PRO A 284 -23.88 -1.84 -36.96
N GLY A 285 -23.79 -1.87 -35.63
CA GLY A 285 -22.57 -1.62 -34.85
C GLY A 285 -22.45 -0.18 -34.37
N ASP A 286 -21.27 0.17 -33.82
CA ASP A 286 -20.94 1.52 -33.35
C ASP A 286 -19.83 2.17 -34.22
N ARG A 287 -19.54 3.45 -33.95
CA ARG A 287 -18.52 4.24 -34.67
C ARG A 287 -17.09 3.70 -34.50
N HIS A 288 -16.90 2.81 -33.53
CA HIS A 288 -15.61 2.32 -33.04
C HIS A 288 -15.40 0.83 -33.38
N GLY A 289 -16.38 0.19 -34.03
CA GLY A 289 -16.36 -1.22 -34.40
C GLY A 289 -16.39 -2.17 -33.20
N THR A 290 -16.87 -1.72 -32.04
CA THR A 290 -17.07 -2.51 -30.82
C THR A 290 -18.08 -3.63 -31.10
N ARG A 291 -17.81 -4.84 -30.59
CA ARG A 291 -18.63 -6.03 -30.85
C ARG A 291 -19.37 -6.49 -29.60
N PRO A 292 -20.42 -5.77 -29.16
CA PRO A 292 -21.18 -6.15 -27.98
C PRO A 292 -21.96 -7.45 -28.22
N HIS A 293 -22.00 -8.27 -27.19
CA HIS A 293 -22.76 -9.52 -27.14
C HIS A 293 -23.87 -9.43 -26.11
N VAL A 294 -24.84 -10.35 -26.21
CA VAL A 294 -26.01 -10.36 -25.32
C VAL A 294 -25.53 -10.35 -23.86
N PRO A 295 -26.02 -9.41 -23.04
CA PRO A 295 -25.66 -9.36 -21.63
C PRO A 295 -26.05 -10.64 -20.90
N VAL A 296 -25.27 -11.02 -19.89
CA VAL A 296 -25.47 -12.27 -19.15
C VAL A 296 -25.41 -12.06 -17.64
N ASP A 297 -26.08 -12.95 -16.92
CA ASP A 297 -25.92 -13.16 -15.48
C ASP A 297 -25.68 -14.64 -15.20
N LEU A 298 -24.98 -14.96 -14.11
CA LEU A 298 -24.80 -16.34 -13.66
C LEU A 298 -26.13 -16.95 -13.21
N ALA A 299 -26.54 -18.05 -13.84
CA ALA A 299 -27.83 -18.72 -13.59
C ALA A 299 -27.99 -19.29 -12.18
N THR A 300 -26.87 -19.62 -11.51
CA THR A 300 -26.87 -20.09 -10.12
C THR A 300 -26.85 -18.95 -9.10
N GLY A 301 -26.87 -17.69 -9.55
CA GLY A 301 -26.98 -16.52 -8.69
C GLY A 301 -28.30 -16.51 -7.91
N THR A 302 -28.26 -15.97 -6.68
CA THR A 302 -29.43 -15.91 -5.79
C THR A 302 -30.03 -14.51 -5.65
N GLY A 303 -29.37 -13.48 -6.20
CA GLY A 303 -29.83 -12.10 -6.19
C GLY A 303 -30.35 -11.65 -7.55
N THR A 304 -30.17 -10.38 -7.86
CA THR A 304 -30.67 -9.77 -9.11
C THR A 304 -29.62 -9.70 -10.22
N GLY A 305 -28.39 -10.16 -9.97
CA GLY A 305 -27.27 -10.12 -10.93
C GLY A 305 -26.44 -8.83 -10.91
N VAL A 306 -26.96 -7.72 -10.36
CA VAL A 306 -26.34 -6.39 -10.50
C VAL A 306 -25.22 -6.09 -9.50
N SER A 307 -25.21 -6.79 -8.35
CA SER A 307 -24.25 -6.49 -7.28
C SER A 307 -22.81 -6.74 -7.74
N ALA A 308 -21.84 -6.07 -7.10
CA ALA A 308 -20.42 -6.26 -7.42
C ALA A 308 -19.98 -7.71 -7.26
N ALA A 309 -20.53 -8.42 -6.28
CA ALA A 309 -20.25 -9.84 -6.04
C ALA A 309 -20.82 -10.74 -7.14
N GLU A 310 -22.05 -10.49 -7.58
CA GLU A 310 -22.72 -11.28 -8.62
C GLU A 310 -22.10 -11.06 -10.00
N ARG A 311 -21.77 -9.80 -10.35
CA ARG A 311 -21.04 -9.52 -11.59
C ARG A 311 -19.65 -10.13 -11.58
N ALA A 312 -18.92 -10.06 -10.45
CA ALA A 312 -17.62 -10.74 -10.33
C ALA A 312 -17.75 -12.26 -10.48
N ALA A 313 -18.79 -12.87 -9.92
CA ALA A 313 -19.05 -14.30 -10.08
C ALA A 313 -19.37 -14.69 -11.53
N THR A 314 -20.20 -13.90 -12.20
CA THR A 314 -20.55 -14.08 -13.62
C THR A 314 -19.31 -14.00 -14.51
N VAL A 315 -18.44 -13.00 -14.32
CA VAL A 315 -17.19 -12.87 -15.09
C VAL A 315 -16.23 -14.02 -14.81
N ARG A 316 -16.07 -14.44 -13.55
CA ARG A 316 -15.25 -15.62 -13.24
C ARG A 316 -15.78 -16.88 -13.90
N ARG A 317 -17.11 -17.04 -14.02
CA ARG A 317 -17.70 -18.16 -14.75
C ARG A 317 -17.46 -18.06 -16.26
N LEU A 318 -17.58 -16.87 -16.87
CA LEU A 318 -17.23 -16.66 -18.29
C LEU A 318 -15.78 -17.11 -18.59
N ALA A 319 -14.85 -16.83 -17.66
CA ALA A 319 -13.45 -17.22 -17.76
C ALA A 319 -13.17 -18.70 -17.45
N HIS A 320 -14.16 -19.47 -17.00
CA HIS A 320 -13.95 -20.85 -16.53
C HIS A 320 -13.91 -21.85 -17.71
N PRO A 321 -12.93 -22.79 -17.74
CA PRO A 321 -12.81 -23.75 -18.84
C PRO A 321 -14.01 -24.72 -18.91
N GLU A 322 -14.62 -25.07 -17.79
CA GLU A 322 -15.83 -25.92 -17.74
C GLU A 322 -17.17 -25.15 -17.80
N ALA A 323 -17.16 -23.88 -18.21
CA ALA A 323 -18.41 -23.13 -18.40
C ALA A 323 -19.15 -23.61 -19.66
N GLY A 324 -20.47 -23.68 -19.57
CA GLY A 324 -21.36 -24.03 -20.67
C GLY A 324 -22.53 -23.06 -20.81
N PRO A 325 -23.30 -23.13 -21.92
CA PRO A 325 -24.38 -22.19 -22.22
C PRO A 325 -25.43 -22.04 -21.11
N ALA A 326 -25.74 -23.14 -20.41
CA ALA A 326 -26.74 -23.20 -19.34
C ALA A 326 -26.33 -22.50 -18.05
N ASP A 327 -25.05 -22.14 -17.89
CA ASP A 327 -24.58 -21.38 -16.72
C ASP A 327 -25.02 -19.91 -16.75
N PHE A 328 -25.57 -19.43 -17.87
CA PHE A 328 -25.83 -18.02 -18.09
C PHE A 328 -27.31 -17.76 -18.41
N LEU A 329 -27.89 -16.79 -17.72
CA LEU A 329 -29.15 -16.16 -18.09
C LEU A 329 -28.89 -15.11 -19.17
N ARG A 330 -29.88 -14.87 -20.02
CA ARG A 330 -29.85 -13.89 -21.12
C ARG A 330 -31.22 -13.19 -21.19
N PRO A 331 -31.33 -11.85 -21.08
CA PRO A 331 -30.26 -10.90 -20.80
C PRO A 331 -29.79 -10.95 -19.33
N GLY A 332 -28.78 -10.15 -18.98
CA GLY A 332 -28.27 -9.95 -17.62
C GLY A 332 -27.52 -8.61 -17.47
N HIS A 333 -26.63 -8.50 -16.48
CA HIS A 333 -25.98 -7.24 -16.10
C HIS A 333 -24.48 -7.19 -16.38
N VAL A 334 -23.90 -8.26 -16.92
CA VAL A 334 -22.53 -8.30 -17.43
C VAL A 334 -22.57 -8.22 -18.95
N PHE A 335 -21.79 -7.30 -19.55
CA PHE A 335 -21.83 -6.98 -20.98
C PHE A 335 -20.58 -7.51 -21.69
N PRO A 336 -20.64 -8.68 -22.36
CA PRO A 336 -19.47 -9.22 -23.04
C PRO A 336 -19.18 -8.49 -24.35
N LEU A 337 -17.90 -8.34 -24.67
CA LEU A 337 -17.41 -7.82 -25.94
C LEU A 337 -16.54 -8.89 -26.62
N ALA A 338 -16.72 -9.11 -27.92
CA ALA A 338 -15.82 -10.00 -28.66
C ALA A 338 -14.61 -9.24 -29.18
N ALA A 339 -13.41 -9.70 -28.80
CA ALA A 339 -12.19 -9.30 -29.49
C ALA A 339 -12.22 -9.75 -30.96
N ARG A 340 -11.44 -9.07 -31.80
CA ARG A 340 -11.15 -9.50 -33.16
C ARG A 340 -10.27 -10.76 -33.15
N PRO A 341 -10.49 -11.74 -34.04
CA PRO A 341 -9.64 -12.94 -34.14
C PRO A 341 -8.16 -12.62 -34.38
N GLY A 342 -7.84 -11.57 -35.15
CA GLY A 342 -6.47 -11.10 -35.35
C GLY A 342 -5.91 -10.26 -34.19
N GLY A 343 -6.65 -10.09 -33.09
CA GLY A 343 -6.24 -9.38 -31.89
C GLY A 343 -5.76 -7.95 -32.17
N LEU A 344 -4.73 -7.53 -31.43
CA LEU A 344 -4.12 -6.19 -31.54
C LEU A 344 -3.53 -5.86 -32.91
N ALA A 345 -3.22 -6.88 -33.73
CA ALA A 345 -2.75 -6.67 -35.11
C ALA A 345 -3.88 -6.28 -36.06
N GLU A 346 -5.10 -6.75 -35.79
CA GLU A 346 -6.30 -6.41 -36.57
C GLU A 346 -6.99 -5.13 -36.04
N ARG A 347 -7.09 -4.99 -34.72
CA ARG A 347 -7.70 -3.83 -34.06
C ARG A 347 -6.97 -3.48 -32.77
N ALA A 348 -6.42 -2.27 -32.70
CA ALA A 348 -5.77 -1.74 -31.51
C ALA A 348 -6.79 -1.05 -30.57
N GLY A 349 -7.79 -1.78 -30.09
CA GLY A 349 -8.77 -1.26 -29.10
C GLY A 349 -8.63 -1.93 -27.73
N HIS A 350 -9.25 -1.35 -26.69
CA HIS A 350 -9.17 -1.89 -25.32
C HIS A 350 -9.73 -3.30 -25.18
N THR A 351 -10.68 -3.69 -26.04
CA THR A 351 -11.19 -5.07 -26.10
C THR A 351 -10.06 -6.06 -26.44
N GLU A 352 -9.35 -5.83 -27.55
CA GLU A 352 -8.23 -6.69 -27.96
C GLU A 352 -7.06 -6.59 -26.98
N ALA A 353 -6.78 -5.40 -26.47
CA ALA A 353 -5.73 -5.17 -25.48
C ALA A 353 -5.96 -5.98 -24.20
N THR A 354 -7.20 -5.99 -23.70
CA THR A 354 -7.59 -6.76 -22.51
C THR A 354 -7.40 -8.26 -22.71
N VAL A 355 -7.84 -8.79 -23.85
CA VAL A 355 -7.70 -10.21 -24.18
C VAL A 355 -6.21 -10.59 -24.32
N ALA A 356 -5.44 -9.79 -25.06
CA ALA A 356 -4.01 -10.02 -25.25
C ALA A 356 -3.24 -10.01 -23.92
N MET A 357 -3.53 -9.05 -23.04
CA MET A 357 -2.92 -8.97 -21.70
C MET A 357 -3.27 -10.18 -20.84
N CYS A 358 -4.52 -10.66 -20.87
CA CYS A 358 -4.90 -11.88 -20.14
C CYS A 358 -4.12 -13.11 -20.65
N MET A 359 -4.02 -13.28 -21.97
CA MET A 359 -3.27 -14.38 -22.58
C MET A 359 -1.77 -14.32 -22.23
N ALA A 360 -1.16 -13.14 -22.36
CA ALA A 360 0.25 -12.91 -22.03
C ALA A 360 0.56 -13.12 -20.54
N ALA A 361 -0.43 -12.87 -19.66
CA ALA A 361 -0.36 -13.13 -18.23
C ALA A 361 -0.57 -14.63 -17.86
N GLY A 362 -0.76 -15.51 -18.87
CA GLY A 362 -1.02 -16.93 -18.67
C GLY A 362 -2.41 -17.24 -18.11
N LEU A 363 -3.38 -16.35 -18.34
CA LEU A 363 -4.75 -16.47 -17.84
C LEU A 363 -5.75 -16.74 -18.99
N PRO A 364 -6.95 -17.26 -18.69
CA PRO A 364 -8.02 -17.37 -19.69
C PRO A 364 -8.29 -16.03 -20.39
N PRO A 365 -8.59 -16.03 -21.70
CA PRO A 365 -8.71 -14.82 -22.52
C PRO A 365 -10.06 -14.11 -22.30
N VAL A 366 -10.39 -13.83 -21.04
CA VAL A 366 -11.58 -13.13 -20.57
C VAL A 366 -11.14 -12.12 -19.51
N GLY A 367 -11.42 -10.85 -19.75
CA GLY A 367 -11.11 -9.76 -18.83
C GLY A 367 -12.28 -8.83 -18.63
N VAL A 368 -12.10 -7.80 -17.80
CA VAL A 368 -13.01 -6.67 -17.65
C VAL A 368 -12.24 -5.42 -18.04
N CYS A 369 -12.84 -4.53 -18.82
CA CYS A 369 -12.34 -3.18 -19.04
C CYS A 369 -13.43 -2.16 -18.70
N CYS A 370 -13.02 -0.96 -18.33
CA CYS A 370 -13.90 0.13 -17.94
C CYS A 370 -13.16 1.45 -18.14
N GLU A 371 -13.78 2.35 -18.89
CA GLU A 371 -13.24 3.64 -19.26
C GLU A 371 -13.16 4.55 -18.02
N VAL A 372 -12.08 5.30 -17.87
CA VAL A 372 -11.90 6.21 -16.73
C VAL A 372 -12.64 7.52 -16.97
N MET A 373 -13.53 7.87 -16.05
CA MET A 373 -14.32 9.09 -16.09
C MET A 373 -13.95 10.02 -14.92
N ASN A 374 -13.87 11.32 -15.21
CA ASN A 374 -13.70 12.36 -14.21
C ASN A 374 -14.96 12.51 -13.35
N PRO A 375 -14.86 13.08 -12.13
CA PRO A 375 -16.01 13.26 -11.24
C PRO A 375 -17.14 14.14 -11.81
N ASP A 376 -16.85 14.96 -12.82
CA ASP A 376 -17.82 15.80 -13.52
C ASP A 376 -18.53 15.08 -14.69
N GLY A 377 -18.21 13.80 -14.91
CA GLY A 377 -18.77 12.98 -15.97
C GLY A 377 -18.03 13.07 -17.31
N THR A 378 -16.95 13.86 -17.41
CA THR A 378 -16.11 13.92 -18.62
C THR A 378 -15.14 12.75 -18.68
N MET A 379 -14.71 12.36 -19.88
CA MET A 379 -13.72 11.29 -20.04
C MET A 379 -12.32 11.77 -19.62
N ALA A 380 -11.63 10.97 -18.81
CA ALA A 380 -10.28 11.28 -18.36
C ALA A 380 -9.31 11.31 -19.55
N LYS A 381 -8.49 12.36 -19.62
CA LYS A 381 -7.46 12.53 -20.66
C LYS A 381 -6.08 12.19 -20.10
N ALA A 382 -5.05 12.23 -20.94
CA ALA A 382 -3.71 11.74 -20.61
C ALA A 382 -3.19 12.18 -19.22
N ALA A 383 -3.33 13.47 -18.87
CA ALA A 383 -2.91 13.98 -17.56
C ALA A 383 -3.76 13.44 -16.40
N ASP A 384 -5.08 13.33 -16.59
CA ASP A 384 -6.00 12.79 -15.59
C ASP A 384 -5.70 11.31 -15.32
N LEU A 385 -5.37 10.56 -16.37
CA LEU A 385 -5.03 9.14 -16.29
C LEU A 385 -3.71 8.91 -15.58
N GLU A 386 -2.70 9.75 -15.81
CA GLU A 386 -1.45 9.67 -15.07
C GLU A 386 -1.67 9.94 -13.57
N ILE A 387 -2.47 10.96 -13.24
CA ILE A 387 -2.87 11.24 -11.84
C ILE A 387 -3.63 10.06 -11.24
N ALA A 388 -4.59 9.48 -11.99
CA ALA A 388 -5.38 8.35 -11.54
C ALA A 388 -4.53 7.09 -11.34
N ALA A 389 -3.62 6.80 -12.27
CA ALA A 389 -2.67 5.70 -12.20
C ALA A 389 -1.78 5.82 -10.95
N LEU A 390 -1.21 7.00 -10.68
CA LEU A 390 -0.44 7.25 -9.46
C LEU A 390 -1.29 7.12 -8.19
N ARG A 391 -2.50 7.68 -8.20
CA ARG A 391 -3.43 7.63 -7.06
C ARG A 391 -3.85 6.20 -6.71
N TRP A 392 -4.09 5.38 -7.72
CA TRP A 392 -4.60 4.01 -7.57
C TRP A 392 -3.50 2.95 -7.52
N GLY A 393 -2.23 3.35 -7.66
CA GLY A 393 -1.12 2.42 -7.72
C GLY A 393 -1.16 1.53 -8.97
N LEU A 394 -1.69 2.05 -10.08
CA LEU A 394 -1.86 1.32 -11.33
C LEU A 394 -0.75 1.64 -12.33
N PRO A 395 -0.27 0.64 -13.07
CA PRO A 395 0.58 0.81 -14.23
C PRO A 395 -0.24 1.37 -15.38
N LEU A 396 0.32 2.33 -16.10
CA LEU A 396 -0.28 2.90 -17.30
C LEU A 396 0.58 2.55 -18.51
N LEU A 397 0.01 1.80 -19.46
CA LEU A 397 0.65 1.44 -20.72
C LEU A 397 -0.10 2.05 -21.90
N ASP A 398 0.63 2.40 -22.95
CA ASP A 398 0.02 2.79 -24.22
C ASP A 398 -0.29 1.52 -25.05
N VAL A 399 -1.40 1.52 -25.78
CA VAL A 399 -1.80 0.38 -26.63
C VAL A 399 -0.71 0.00 -27.65
N ASP A 400 0.08 0.98 -28.11
CA ASP A 400 1.22 0.75 -29.00
C ASP A 400 2.38 0.01 -28.33
N ASP A 401 2.58 0.18 -27.02
CA ASP A 401 3.58 -0.61 -26.30
C ASP A 401 3.13 -2.07 -26.17
N LEU A 402 1.83 -2.33 -26.05
CA LEU A 402 1.29 -3.69 -26.11
C LEU A 402 1.60 -4.32 -27.48
N ARG A 403 1.34 -3.62 -28.58
CA ARG A 403 1.60 -4.12 -29.95
C ARG A 403 3.07 -4.46 -30.23
N LYS A 404 4.01 -3.82 -29.53
CA LYS A 404 5.45 -4.06 -29.69
C LYS A 404 5.94 -5.24 -28.85
N HIS A 405 5.23 -5.61 -27.80
CA HIS A 405 5.73 -6.51 -26.76
C HIS A 405 4.86 -7.75 -26.52
N LEU A 406 3.66 -7.79 -27.09
CA LEU A 406 2.75 -8.95 -27.17
C LEU A 406 2.67 -9.40 -28.63
#